data_AF-A0AAV5QS77-F1
#
_entry.id   AF-A0AAV5QS77-F1
#
_cell.length_a   1.000
_cell.length_b   1.000
_cell.length_c   1.000
_cell.angle_alpha   90.00
_cell.angle_beta   90.00
_cell.angle_gamma   90.00
#
_symmetry.space_group_name_H-M   'P 1'
#
loop_
_entity.id
_entity.type
_entity.pdbx_description
1 polymer ?
#
loop_
_entity_poly.entity_id
_entity_poly.type
_entity_poly.pdbx_seq_one_letter_code
_entity_poly.pdbx_strand_id
1 'polypeptide(L)'
;MNGRPPRNIEELLYRMLMDSKSFHRMVQKIYCRVNGIPYHKYLDANAPDPLKSSTNFAMYHPTKLHKFRAWRALFWDEMKKSFMLK
;
A
#
# COMPACT_ATOMS: atom_id res chain seq x y z
N MET A 1 0.81 23.49 -7.50
CA MET A 1 2.18 23.54 -6.94
C MET A 1 3.13 23.93 -8.07
N ASN A 2 3.99 24.93 -7.83
CA ASN A 2 4.80 25.59 -8.85
C ASN A 2 5.72 24.61 -9.59
N GLY A 3 5.59 24.56 -10.92
CA GLY A 3 6.22 23.59 -11.83
C GLY A 3 7.70 23.85 -12.10
N ARG A 4 8.54 23.81 -11.06
CA ARG A 4 9.99 23.69 -11.27
C ARG A 4 10.37 22.21 -11.38
N PRO A 5 11.04 21.76 -12.45
CA PRO A 5 11.49 20.38 -12.56
C PRO A 5 12.46 20.05 -11.41
N PRO A 6 12.45 18.80 -10.90
CA PRO A 6 13.36 18.39 -9.83
C PRO A 6 14.80 18.45 -10.33
N ARG A 7 15.72 18.95 -9.50
CA ARG A 7 17.13 19.08 -9.86
C ARG A 7 17.85 17.72 -9.85
N ASN A 8 17.51 16.86 -8.87
CA ASN A 8 18.13 15.55 -8.64
C ASN A 8 17.08 14.47 -8.30
N ILE A 9 17.47 13.19 -8.38
CA ILE A 9 16.63 12.03 -8.00
C ILE A 9 16.16 12.12 -6.54
N GLU A 10 17.02 12.58 -5.64
CA GLU A 10 16.68 12.78 -4.23
C GLU A 10 15.53 13.77 -4.06
N GLU A 11 15.56 14.90 -4.78
CA GLU A 11 14.49 15.90 -4.74
C GLU A 11 13.18 15.35 -5.32
N LEU A 12 13.27 14.52 -6.36
CA LEU A 12 12.12 13.82 -6.93
C LEU A 12 11.50 12.87 -5.91
N LEU A 13 12.30 12.01 -5.27
CA LEU A 13 11.83 11.08 -4.25
C LEU A 13 11.29 11.80 -3.02
N TYR A 14 11.92 12.90 -2.60
CA TYR A 14 11.43 13.74 -1.52
C TYR A 14 10.06 14.34 -1.84
N ARG A 15 9.86 14.87 -3.05
CA ARG A 15 8.54 15.36 -3.48
C ARG A 15 7.51 14.25 -3.52
N MET A 16 7.85 13.09 -4.08
CA MET A 16 6.97 11.92 -4.09
C MET A 16 6.59 11.48 -2.67
N LEU A 17 7.51 11.57 -1.72
CA LEU A 17 7.28 11.25 -0.32
C LEU A 17 6.34 12.27 0.33
N MET A 18 6.57 13.56 0.08
CA MET A 18 5.76 14.67 0.60
C MET A 18 4.35 14.73 0.00
N ASP A 19 4.14 14.21 -1.21
CA ASP A 19 2.80 14.12 -1.81
C ASP A 19 2.08 12.79 -1.47
N SER A 20 2.79 11.79 -0.94
CA SER A 20 2.22 10.47 -0.68
C SER A 20 1.36 10.45 0.58
N LYS A 21 0.03 10.44 0.40
CA LYS A 21 -0.94 10.28 1.50
C LYS A 21 -0.69 9.03 2.35
N SER A 22 -0.22 7.94 1.72
CA SER A 22 0.08 6.68 2.41
C SER A 22 1.29 6.81 3.34
N PHE A 23 2.33 7.53 2.91
CA PHE A 23 3.50 7.79 3.74
C PHE A 23 3.12 8.61 4.99
N HIS A 24 2.32 9.67 4.80
CA HIS A 24 1.85 10.50 5.91
C HIS A 24 1.01 9.69 6.91
N ARG A 25 0.11 8.82 6.43
CA ARG A 25 -0.67 7.91 7.30
C ARG A 25 0.21 6.96 8.09
N MET A 26 1.28 6.46 7.49
CA MET A 26 2.25 5.57 8.15
C MET A 26 2.98 6.32 9.27
N VAL A 27 3.52 7.50 8.98
CA VAL A 27 4.21 8.33 9.98
C VAL A 27 3.26 8.70 11.13
N GLN A 28 2.02 9.11 10.81
CA GLN A 28 0.99 9.39 11.81
C GLN A 28 0.68 8.18 12.70
N LYS A 29 0.60 6.97 12.12
CA LYS A 29 0.37 5.74 12.89
C LYS A 29 1.54 5.46 13.85
N ILE A 30 2.77 5.63 13.39
CA ILE A 30 3.98 5.45 14.23
C ILE A 30 3.98 6.49 15.36
N TYR A 31 3.77 7.76 15.02
CA TYR A 31 3.69 8.85 15.99
C TYR A 31 2.64 8.59 17.06
N CYS A 32 1.41 8.21 16.66
CA CYS A 32 0.35 7.89 17.60
C CYS A 32 0.70 6.70 18.48
N ARG A 33 1.33 5.66 17.92
CA ARG A 33 1.74 4.46 18.67
C ARG A 33 2.81 4.76 19.71
N VAL A 34 3.81 5.58 19.37
CA VAL A 34 4.89 5.95 20.28
C VAL A 34 4.37 6.85 21.40
N ASN A 35 3.46 7.77 21.09
CA ASN A 35 2.89 8.71 22.06
C ASN A 35 1.65 8.18 22.80
N GLY A 36 1.24 6.92 22.57
CA GLY A 36 0.04 6.35 23.20
C GLY A 36 -1.27 7.04 22.80
N ILE A 37 -1.29 7.79 21.70
CA ILE A 37 -2.47 8.51 21.21
C ILE A 37 -3.34 7.52 20.42
N PRO A 38 -4.66 7.45 20.67
CA PRO A 38 -5.52 6.52 19.97
C PRO A 38 -5.75 6.98 18.52
N TYR A 39 -5.23 6.21 17.56
CA TYR A 39 -5.21 6.53 16.12
C TYR A 39 -6.60 6.76 15.48
N HIS A 40 -7.67 6.21 16.07
CA HIS A 40 -9.05 6.34 15.55
C HIS A 40 -9.53 7.80 15.41
N LYS A 41 -9.04 8.72 16.26
CA LYS A 41 -9.43 10.15 16.21
C LYS A 41 -8.99 10.86 14.93
N TYR A 42 -8.06 10.30 14.17
CA TYR A 42 -7.54 10.89 12.92
C TYR A 42 -8.09 10.22 11.65
N LEU A 43 -8.79 9.10 11.77
CA LEU A 43 -9.36 8.35 10.63
C LEU A 43 -10.78 8.78 10.26
N ASP A 44 -11.46 9.53 11.14
CA ASP A 44 -12.90 9.81 11.07
C ASP A 44 -13.34 10.82 10.00
N ALA A 45 -12.42 11.31 9.16
CA ALA A 45 -12.79 12.18 8.06
C ALA A 45 -13.18 11.41 6.77
N ASN A 46 -12.81 10.12 6.63
CA ASN A 46 -12.99 9.37 5.36
C ASN A 46 -13.06 7.83 5.52
N ALA A 47 -13.43 7.29 6.69
CA ALA A 47 -13.50 5.84 6.84
C ALA A 47 -14.78 5.28 6.20
N PRO A 48 -14.71 4.41 5.17
CA PRO A 48 -15.84 3.58 4.80
C PRO A 48 -16.09 2.56 5.93
N ASP A 49 -17.35 2.49 6.35
CA ASP A 49 -17.91 1.61 7.38
C ASP A 49 -17.31 0.18 7.33
N PRO A 50 -16.66 -0.31 8.40
CA PRO A 50 -16.18 -1.69 8.46
C PRO A 50 -17.33 -2.72 8.48
N LEU A 51 -18.58 -2.28 8.69
CA LEU A 51 -19.76 -3.14 8.74
C LEU A 51 -20.30 -3.56 7.34
N LYS A 52 -19.79 -3.00 6.23
CA LYS A 52 -20.20 -3.39 4.85
C LYS A 52 -19.37 -4.52 4.22
N SER A 53 -18.45 -5.12 4.97
CA SER A 53 -17.61 -6.24 4.51
C SER A 53 -18.23 -7.62 4.81
N SER A 54 -19.54 -7.71 5.01
CA SER A 54 -20.25 -8.99 4.99
C SER A 54 -20.25 -9.55 3.56
N THR A 55 -19.28 -10.43 3.28
CA THR A 55 -19.42 -11.61 2.40
C THR A 55 -20.27 -11.44 1.14
N ASN A 56 -19.79 -10.63 0.18
CA ASN A 56 -20.20 -10.75 -1.22
C ASN A 56 -19.15 -11.57 -1.98
N PHE A 57 -19.16 -12.90 -1.79
CA PHE A 57 -18.34 -13.82 -2.60
C PHE A 57 -18.66 -13.73 -4.11
N ALA A 58 -19.80 -13.15 -4.48
CA ALA A 58 -20.25 -12.99 -5.86
C ALA A 58 -19.57 -11.84 -6.64
N MET A 59 -18.73 -10.99 -6.01
CA MET A 59 -18.13 -9.83 -6.69
C MET A 59 -16.64 -9.67 -6.37
N TYR A 60 -15.87 -10.77 -6.43
CA TYR A 60 -14.41 -10.68 -6.31
C TYR A 60 -13.80 -10.12 -7.60
N HIS A 61 -13.49 -8.82 -7.61
CA HIS A 61 -12.69 -8.20 -8.66
C HIS A 61 -11.21 -8.11 -8.23
N PRO A 62 -10.32 -8.93 -8.80
CA PRO A 62 -8.91 -8.90 -8.41
C PRO A 62 -8.26 -7.57 -8.80
N THR A 63 -7.67 -6.90 -7.81
CA THR A 63 -6.88 -5.67 -8.04
C THR A 63 -5.57 -6.00 -8.77
N LYS A 64 -4.92 -4.98 -9.37
CA LYS A 64 -3.61 -5.16 -10.03
C LYS A 64 -2.57 -5.78 -9.09
N LEU A 65 -2.62 -5.44 -7.80
CA LEU A 65 -1.75 -6.01 -6.77
C LEU A 65 -2.04 -7.50 -6.54
N HIS A 66 -3.32 -7.91 -6.51
CA HIS A 66 -3.68 -9.32 -6.41
C HIS A 66 -3.16 -10.12 -7.61
N LYS A 67 -3.29 -9.58 -8.83
CA LYS A 67 -2.75 -10.19 -10.05
C LYS A 67 -1.22 -10.33 -10.00
N PHE A 68 -0.50 -9.29 -9.57
CA PHE A 68 0.96 -9.36 -9.43
C PHE A 68 1.40 -10.39 -8.39
N ARG A 69 0.71 -10.45 -7.24
CA ARG A 69 0.99 -11.45 -6.20
C ARG A 69 0.75 -12.87 -6.69
N ALA A 70 -0.35 -13.09 -7.43
CA ALA A 70 -0.65 -14.38 -8.06
C ALA A 70 0.41 -14.77 -9.09
N TRP A 71 0.79 -13.84 -9.98
CA TRP A 71 1.86 -14.06 -10.96
C TRP A 71 3.19 -14.41 -10.27
N ARG A 72 3.60 -13.65 -9.25
CA ARG A 72 4.83 -13.92 -8.51
C ARG A 72 4.80 -15.30 -7.83
N ALA A 73 3.66 -15.70 -7.27
CA ALA A 73 3.51 -17.01 -6.66
C ALA A 73 3.67 -18.16 -7.69
N LEU A 74 3.01 -18.04 -8.85
CA LEU A 74 3.13 -19.00 -9.96
C LEU A 74 4.56 -19.05 -10.50
N PHE A 75 5.18 -17.89 -10.72
CA PHE A 75 6.56 -17.78 -11.17
C PHE A 75 7.54 -18.48 -10.21
N TRP A 76 7.38 -18.27 -8.90
CA TRP A 76 8.23 -18.96 -7.92
C TRP A 76 8.00 -20.47 -7.88
N ASP A 77 6.76 -20.93 -8.11
CA ASP A 77 6.44 -22.36 -8.18
C ASP A 77 7.05 -23.01 -9.43
N GLU A 78 6.90 -22.38 -10.60
CA GLU A 78 7.51 -22.84 -11.86
C GLU A 78 9.05 -22.77 -11.83
N MET A 79 9.62 -21.74 -11.22
CA MET A 79 11.07 -21.66 -11.02
C MET A 79 11.54 -22.78 -10.10
N LYS A 80 10.85 -23.07 -9.00
CA LYS A 80 11.22 -24.21 -8.15
C LYS A 80 11.14 -25.53 -8.91
N LYS A 81 10.11 -25.75 -9.72
CA LYS A 81 9.96 -26.97 -10.54
C LYS A 81 11.02 -27.06 -11.65
N SER A 82 11.34 -25.95 -12.30
CA SER A 82 12.33 -25.88 -13.39
C SER A 82 13.77 -25.98 -12.86
N PHE A 83 14.04 -25.49 -11.66
CA PHE A 83 15.36 -25.56 -11.01
C PHE A 83 15.52 -26.78 -10.11
N MET A 84 14.45 -27.50 -9.74
CA MET A 84 14.54 -28.86 -9.23
C MET A 84 14.78 -29.82 -10.40
N LEU A 85 16.05 -29.93 -10.78
CA LEU A 85 16.57 -31.06 -11.53
C LEU A 85 16.29 -32.37 -10.79
N LYS A 86 15.43 -33.20 -11.37
CA LYS A 86 15.82 -34.57 -11.74
C LYS A 86 15.21 -34.94 -13.08
#